data_AF-A0A6M1YN86-F1
#
_entry.id   AF-A0A6M1YN86-F1
#
_cell.length_a   1.000
_cell.length_b   1.000
_cell.length_c   1.000
_cell.angle_alpha   90.00
_cell.angle_beta   90.00
_cell.angle_gamma   90.00
#
_symmetry.space_group_name_H-M   'P 1'
#
loop_
_entity.id
_entity.type
_entity.pdbx_description
1 polymer ?
#
loop_
_entity_poly.entity_id
_entity_poly.type
_entity_poly.pdbx_seq_one_letter_code
_entity_poly.pdbx_strand_id
1 'polypeptide(L)'
;MDLKAPLDKYPKVTNVDLSSKRIEESIKIIMSSNIDYEFRSTLVKNLHEKEDIEKMAISIKGAKLYILQEFVPKVTLNPTYSKEKAFSDVDMLDMQNKALIHVKKCFIR
;
A
#
# COMPACT_ATOMS: atom_id res chain seq x y z
N MET A 1 -4.34 -3.01 8.46
CA MET A 1 -4.21 -1.55 8.26
C MET A 1 -4.12 -1.23 6.79
N ASP A 2 -4.71 -0.12 6.38
CA ASP A 2 -4.61 0.40 5.01
C ASP A 2 -3.35 1.28 4.89
N LEU A 3 -2.33 0.78 4.21
CA LEU A 3 -1.04 1.43 4.02
C LEU A 3 -1.13 2.29 2.76
N LYS A 4 -1.11 3.62 2.92
CA LYS A 4 -1.50 4.53 1.83
C LYS A 4 -0.37 4.91 0.89
N ALA A 5 0.88 4.92 1.35
CA ALA A 5 2.04 5.28 0.56
C ALA A 5 3.33 4.90 1.33
N PRO A 6 4.52 5.08 0.73
CA PRO A 6 5.76 5.19 1.49
C PRO A 6 5.69 6.27 2.57
N LEU A 7 6.44 6.10 3.66
CA LEU A 7 6.37 6.99 4.83
C LEU A 7 6.74 8.45 4.51
N ASP A 8 7.68 8.66 3.58
CA ASP A 8 8.10 9.97 3.07
C ASP A 8 7.06 10.62 2.14
N LYS A 9 6.22 9.80 1.48
CA LYS A 9 5.17 10.25 0.55
C LYS A 9 3.78 10.30 1.19
N TYR A 10 3.62 9.76 2.41
CA TYR A 10 2.34 9.56 3.08
C TYR A 10 1.49 10.82 3.17
N PRO A 11 2.01 11.97 3.68
CA PRO A 11 1.21 13.19 3.82
C PRO A 11 0.67 13.70 2.48
N LYS A 12 1.45 13.53 1.40
CA LYS A 12 1.07 13.95 0.05
C LYS A 12 -0.09 13.11 -0.50
N VAL A 13 -0.09 11.80 -0.24
CA VAL A 13 -1.14 10.89 -0.73
C VAL A 13 -2.41 10.99 0.12
N THR A 14 -2.28 11.13 1.44
CA THR A 14 -3.44 11.24 2.34
C THR A 14 -4.00 12.65 2.41
N ASN A 15 -3.24 13.66 1.99
CA ASN A 15 -3.54 15.09 2.20
C ASN A 15 -3.80 15.42 3.68
N VAL A 16 -3.05 14.77 4.57
CA VAL A 16 -3.10 14.97 6.01
C VAL A 16 -1.68 15.20 6.50
N ASP A 17 -1.47 16.28 7.25
CA ASP A 17 -0.21 16.52 7.94
C ASP A 17 -0.09 15.52 9.10
N LEU A 18 0.67 14.44 8.85
CA LEU A 18 0.85 13.34 9.77
C LEU A 18 2.32 12.97 9.84
N SER A 19 2.84 12.87 11.06
CA SER A 19 4.20 12.36 11.28
C SER A 19 4.32 10.90 10.88
N SER A 20 5.36 10.57 10.10
CA SER A 20 5.73 9.19 9.76
C SER A 20 5.86 8.29 11.00
N LYS A 21 6.31 8.86 12.13
CA LYS A 21 6.44 8.16 13.41
C LYS A 21 5.12 7.53 13.88
N ARG A 22 3.99 8.22 13.71
CA ARG A 22 2.67 7.68 14.14
C ARG A 22 2.25 6.47 13.29
N ILE A 23 2.65 6.47 12.02
CA ILE A 23 2.38 5.38 11.09
C ILE A 23 3.27 4.18 11.45
N GLU A 24 4.55 4.41 11.70
CA GLU A 24 5.50 3.39 12.18
C GLU A 24 5.04 2.75 13.50
N GLU A 25 4.59 3.56 14.46
CA GLU A 25 4.02 3.08 15.72
C GLU A 25 2.80 2.18 15.48
N SER A 26 1.91 2.57 14.57
CA SER A 26 0.74 1.78 14.20
C SER A 26 1.14 0.44 13.57
N ILE A 27 2.11 0.44 12.65
CA ILE A 27 2.68 -0.77 12.04
C ILE A 27 3.23 -1.69 13.14
N LYS A 28 4.04 -1.14 14.05
CA LYS A 28 4.66 -1.89 15.14
C LYS A 28 3.61 -2.55 16.04
N ILE A 29 2.61 -1.79 16.50
CA ILE A 29 1.52 -2.29 17.34
C ILE A 29 0.79 -3.45 16.67
N ILE A 30 0.43 -3.30 15.39
CA ILE A 30 -0.27 -4.34 14.64
C ILE A 30 0.59 -5.59 14.52
N MET A 31 1.85 -5.43 14.13
CA MET A 31 2.76 -6.57 13.96
C MET A 31 3.07 -7.30 15.28
N SER A 32 3.06 -6.59 16.41
CA SER A 32 3.28 -7.15 17.75
C SER A 32 2.01 -7.63 18.47
N SER A 33 0.83 -7.46 17.87
CA SER A 33 -0.47 -7.68 18.55
C SER A 33 -0.83 -9.15 18.82
N ASN A 34 -0.02 -10.11 18.36
CA ASN A 34 -0.28 -11.57 18.43
C ASN A 34 -1.60 -12.06 17.83
N ILE A 35 -2.38 -11.21 17.20
CA ILE A 35 -3.58 -11.58 16.44
C ILE A 35 -3.29 -11.66 14.95
N ASP A 36 -4.27 -12.12 14.17
CA ASP A 36 -4.20 -12.07 12.72
C ASP A 36 -4.52 -10.68 12.20
N TYR A 37 -3.79 -10.28 11.17
CA TYR A 37 -3.89 -8.96 10.58
C TYR A 37 -3.51 -9.02 9.10
N GLU A 38 -3.97 -8.00 8.39
CA GLU A 38 -3.66 -7.75 6.99
C GLU A 38 -3.18 -6.30 6.85
N PHE A 39 -2.09 -6.09 6.12
CA PHE A 39 -1.82 -4.79 5.50
C PHE A 39 -2.41 -4.79 4.09
N ARG A 40 -2.96 -3.66 3.63
CA ARG A 40 -3.47 -3.54 2.26
C ARG A 40 -3.21 -2.16 1.67
N SER A 41 -3.15 -2.06 0.34
CA SER A 41 -2.96 -0.79 -0.37
C SER A 41 -3.78 -0.79 -1.66
N THR A 42 -4.57 0.25 -1.91
CA THR A 42 -5.24 0.44 -3.21
C THR A 42 -4.34 1.22 -4.16
N LEU A 43 -3.89 0.58 -5.24
CA LEU A 43 -2.84 1.11 -6.10
C LEU A 43 -3.42 1.98 -7.23
N VAL A 44 -3.13 3.27 -7.17
CA VAL A 44 -3.56 4.28 -8.15
C VAL A 44 -2.33 4.85 -8.86
N LYS A 45 -2.29 4.83 -10.19
CA LYS A 45 -1.12 5.23 -11.01
C LYS A 45 -0.61 6.64 -10.73
N ASN A 46 -1.49 7.60 -10.49
CA ASN A 46 -1.08 8.97 -10.19
C ASN A 46 -0.54 9.17 -8.77
N LEU A 47 -0.74 8.19 -7.88
CA LEU A 47 -0.34 8.29 -6.48
C LEU A 47 0.82 7.35 -6.15
N HIS A 48 1.01 6.27 -6.91
CA HIS A 48 1.98 5.21 -6.62
C HIS A 48 2.84 4.90 -7.84
N GLU A 49 4.08 4.55 -7.55
CA GLU A 49 5.03 3.96 -8.50
C GLU A 49 5.38 2.54 -8.05
N LYS A 50 6.01 1.74 -8.91
CA LYS A 50 6.38 0.36 -8.56
C LYS A 50 7.37 0.32 -7.39
N GLU A 51 8.28 1.29 -7.38
CA GLU A 51 9.30 1.51 -6.34
C GLU A 51 8.66 1.92 -5.00
N ASP A 52 7.51 2.60 -5.03
CA ASP A 52 6.78 2.92 -3.81
C ASP A 52 6.31 1.64 -3.11
N ILE A 53 5.92 0.61 -3.86
CA ILE A 53 5.39 -0.63 -3.28
C ILE A 53 6.50 -1.41 -2.57
N GLU A 54 7.71 -1.38 -3.11
CA GLU A 54 8.89 -1.95 -2.46
C GLU A 54 9.21 -1.22 -1.16
N LYS A 55 9.26 0.12 -1.17
CA LYS A 55 9.45 0.93 0.04
C LYS A 55 8.36 0.68 1.10
N MET A 56 7.12 0.54 0.67
CA MET A 56 6.00 0.19 1.53
C MET A 56 6.17 -1.22 2.13
N ALA A 57 6.58 -2.20 1.33
CA ALA A 57 6.82 -3.55 1.83
C ALA A 57 8.01 -3.60 2.82
N ILE A 58 9.04 -2.78 2.62
CA ILE A 58 10.16 -2.62 3.55
C ILE A 58 9.68 -2.05 4.89
N SER A 59 8.76 -1.07 4.91
CA SER A 59 8.26 -0.50 6.17
C SER A 59 7.44 -1.49 7.01
N ILE A 60 6.89 -2.53 6.38
CA ILE A 60 6.17 -3.63 7.03
C ILE A 60 6.94 -4.97 6.96
N LYS A 61 8.27 -4.93 6.86
CA LYS A 61 9.10 -6.12 6.69
C LYS A 61 8.78 -7.21 7.71
N GLY A 62 8.53 -8.42 7.22
CA GLY A 62 8.14 -9.58 8.02
C GLY A 62 6.64 -9.69 8.33
N ALA A 63 5.80 -8.79 7.79
CA ALA A 63 4.36 -8.83 7.96
C ALA A 63 3.77 -10.17 7.48
N LYS A 64 2.73 -10.64 8.19
CA LYS A 64 2.05 -11.90 7.88
C LYS A 64 1.40 -11.90 6.49
N LEU A 65 0.79 -10.77 6.11
CA LEU A 65 0.00 -10.64 4.89
C LEU A 65 -0.01 -9.19 4.40
N TYR A 66 0.26 -9.00 3.11
CA TYR A 66 0.09 -7.74 2.39
C TYR A 66 -0.82 -7.95 1.17
N ILE A 67 -1.86 -7.13 1.01
CA ILE A 67 -2.75 -7.19 -0.16
C ILE A 67 -2.57 -5.96 -1.03
N LEU A 68 -2.19 -6.17 -2.29
CA LEU A 68 -2.18 -5.14 -3.32
C LEU A 68 -3.54 -5.12 -3.98
N GLN A 69 -4.32 -4.09 -3.71
CA GLN A 69 -5.67 -3.95 -4.22
C GLN A 69 -5.69 -3.14 -5.52
N GLU A 70 -6.33 -3.66 -6.54
CA GLU A 70 -6.53 -2.93 -7.80
C GLU A 70 -7.49 -1.75 -7.61
N PHE A 71 -7.16 -0.63 -8.26
CA PHE A 71 -8.04 0.53 -8.28
C PHE A 71 -9.08 0.42 -9.40
N VAL A 72 -10.36 0.50 -9.03
CA VAL A 72 -11.49 0.46 -9.97
C VAL A 72 -12.06 1.88 -10.14
N PRO A 73 -11.84 2.55 -11.28
CA PRO A 73 -12.24 3.96 -11.52
C PRO A 73 -13.74 4.13 -11.83
N LYS A 74 -14.63 3.36 -11.19
CA LYS A 74 -16.09 3.40 -11.48
C LYS A 74 -16.85 4.36 -10.57
N VAL A 75 -16.56 4.33 -9.28
CA VAL A 75 -17.22 5.18 -8.27
C VAL A 75 -16.13 5.82 -7.42
N THR A 76 -15.88 7.11 -7.63
CA THR A 76 -14.81 7.84 -6.93
C THR A 76 -15.38 9.07 -6.24
N LEU A 77 -14.89 9.34 -5.02
CA LEU A 77 -15.30 10.54 -4.27
C LEU A 77 -14.79 11.82 -4.96
N ASN A 78 -13.53 11.80 -5.41
CA ASN A 78 -12.99 12.84 -6.25
C ASN A 78 -13.13 12.43 -7.74
N PRO A 79 -13.86 13.20 -8.56
CA PRO A 79 -14.07 12.89 -9.98
C PRO A 79 -12.79 12.84 -10.81
N THR A 80 -11.68 13.42 -10.36
CA THR A 80 -10.41 13.30 -11.10
C THR A 80 -9.96 11.84 -11.22
N TYR A 81 -10.22 11.02 -10.19
CA TYR A 81 -9.84 9.61 -10.19
C TYR A 81 -10.70 8.72 -11.10
N SER A 82 -11.88 9.18 -11.54
CA SER A 82 -12.72 8.36 -12.44
C SER A 82 -12.15 8.27 -13.86
N LYS A 83 -11.19 9.15 -14.21
CA LYS A 83 -10.47 9.14 -15.49
C LYS A 83 -9.15 8.39 -15.42
N GLU A 84 -8.76 7.94 -14.23
CA GLU A 84 -7.48 7.26 -14.03
C GLU A 84 -7.52 5.83 -14.56
N LYS A 85 -6.35 5.36 -14.96
CA LYS A 85 -6.17 3.97 -15.39
C LYS A 85 -5.67 3.13 -14.21
N ALA A 86 -6.21 1.93 -14.10
CA ALA A 86 -5.63 0.90 -13.26
C ALA A 86 -4.22 0.54 -13.74
N PHE A 87 -3.42 -0.03 -12.84
CA PHE A 87 -2.21 -0.78 -13.21
C PHE A 87 -2.56 -1.94 -14.13
N SER A 88 -1.64 -2.28 -15.03
CA SER A 88 -1.81 -3.49 -15.83
C SER A 88 -1.55 -4.71 -14.96
N ASP A 89 -2.10 -5.87 -15.33
CA ASP A 89 -1.86 -7.12 -14.60
C ASP A 89 -0.35 -7.43 -14.48
N VAL A 90 0.42 -7.10 -15.54
CA VAL A 90 1.89 -7.24 -15.55
C VAL A 90 2.54 -6.33 -14.50
N ASP A 91 2.10 -5.08 -14.40
CA ASP A 91 2.60 -4.16 -13.36
C ASP A 91 2.21 -4.62 -11.96
N MET A 92 0.98 -5.12 -11.77
CA MET A 92 0.51 -5.63 -10.48
C MET A 92 1.32 -6.84 -10.03
N LEU A 93 1.61 -7.78 -10.94
CA LEU A 93 2.46 -8.95 -10.67
C LEU A 93 3.90 -8.55 -10.32
N ASP A 94 4.47 -7.58 -11.05
CA ASP A 94 5.80 -7.04 -10.75
C ASP A 94 5.86 -6.42 -9.35
N MET A 95 4.87 -5.59 -9.00
CA MET A 95 4.75 -5.00 -7.67
C MET A 95 4.55 -6.05 -6.57
N GLN A 96 3.76 -7.10 -6.84
CA GLN A 96 3.59 -8.23 -5.92
C GLN A 96 4.91 -8.96 -5.67
N ASN A 97 5.68 -9.23 -6.73
CA ASN A 97 6.98 -9.89 -6.63
C ASN A 97 7.97 -9.07 -5.80
N LYS A 98 8.04 -7.75 -6.02
CA LYS A 98 8.86 -6.85 -5.20
C LYS A 98 8.44 -6.88 -3.73
N ALA A 99 7.14 -6.86 -3.44
CA ALA A 99 6.64 -6.93 -2.07
C ALA A 99 6.96 -8.26 -1.38
N LEU A 100 6.84 -9.39 -2.09
CA LEU A 100 7.09 -10.74 -1.56
C LEU A 100 8.52 -10.93 -1.02
N ILE A 101 9.49 -10.14 -1.47
CA ILE A 101 10.87 -10.16 -0.94
C ILE A 101 10.90 -9.76 0.54
N HIS A 102 9.96 -8.94 0.99
CA HIS A 102 9.98 -8.33 2.32
C HIS A 102 8.90 -8.85 3.27
N VAL A 103 7.80 -9.41 2.77
CA VAL A 103 6.66 -9.89 3.58
C VAL A 103 6.43 -11.39 3.40
N LYS A 104 5.73 -12.03 4.34
CA LYS A 104 5.54 -13.49 4.31
C LYS A 104 4.58 -13.96 3.20
N LYS A 105 3.55 -13.16 2.91
CA LYS A 105 2.55 -13.43 1.88
C LYS A 105 2.12 -12.11 1.25
N CYS A 106 1.97 -12.11 -0.07
CA CYS A 106 1.44 -10.98 -0.82
C CYS A 106 0.44 -11.49 -1.86
N PHE A 107 -0.76 -10.92 -1.92
CA PHE A 107 -1.76 -11.25 -2.94
C PHE A 107 -2.31 -10.01 -3.63
N ILE A 108 -2.75 -10.18 -4.87
CA ILE A 108 -3.49 -9.17 -5.62
C ILE A 108 -4.99 -9.42 -5.41
N ARG A 109 -5.77 -8.35 -5.20
CA ARG A 109 -7.23 -8.40 -5.00
C ARG A 109 -7.91 -7.25 -5.75
#